data_AF-A0A2E0VJ14-F1
#
_entry.id   AF-A0A2E0VJ14-F1
#
_cell.length_a   1.000
_cell.length_b   1.000
_cell.length_c   1.000
_cell.angle_alpha   90.00
_cell.angle_beta   90.00
_cell.angle_gamma   90.00
#
_symmetry.space_group_name_H-M   'P 1'
#
loop_
_entity.id
_entity.type
_entity.pdbx_description
1 polymer ?
#
loop_
_entity_poly.entity_id
_entity_poly.type
_entity_poly.pdbx_seq_one_letter_code
_entity_poly.pdbx_strand_id
1 'polypeptide(L)'
;MSTRATYQFVSDHDRPRARYTFYGHYDGYEAGAAFRLWRMHHSNRKGGFADRFHGGNDDVELTPGHDAHGDTEYQYTLTSDGQLTVKARVWGDNVNRWRTKYVGHYAEFVNQHLPADWCGDGSPAAERLQEVSLGYGRRGWRTRSQLEAEAAELKEKIDVKGWKQYTGQLLTIKAAIREYDASKSFELA
;
A
#
# COMPACT_ATOMS: atom_id res chain seq x y z
N MET A 1 9.44 -19.80 -6.57
CA MET A 1 9.79 -19.50 -7.98
C MET A 1 10.17 -18.02 -8.07
N SER A 2 11.31 -17.70 -8.68
CA SER A 2 11.79 -16.31 -8.83
C SER A 2 11.11 -15.65 -10.02
N THR A 3 9.96 -15.03 -9.78
CA THR A 3 9.33 -14.13 -10.75
C THR A 3 9.87 -12.72 -10.54
N ARG A 4 10.13 -12.00 -11.62
CA ARG A 4 10.71 -10.65 -11.58
C ARG A 4 9.68 -9.58 -11.85
N ALA A 5 9.78 -8.45 -11.15
CA ALA A 5 8.84 -7.36 -11.31
C ALA A 5 9.50 -5.99 -11.29
N THR A 6 8.83 -5.03 -11.92
CA THR A 6 9.17 -3.62 -11.80
C THR A 6 8.01 -2.85 -11.18
N TYR A 7 8.32 -1.91 -10.29
CA TYR A 7 7.37 -1.09 -9.54
C TYR A 7 7.66 0.38 -9.86
N GLN A 8 6.81 1.01 -10.66
CA GLN A 8 6.93 2.41 -11.06
C GLN A 8 5.95 3.28 -10.28
N PHE A 9 6.47 4.30 -9.61
CA PHE A 9 5.71 5.30 -8.87
C PHE A 9 5.67 6.58 -9.67
N VAL A 10 4.48 7.05 -10.00
CA VAL A 10 4.24 8.27 -10.78
C VAL A 10 3.77 9.37 -9.83
N SER A 11 4.60 10.40 -9.68
CA SER A 11 4.27 11.60 -8.91
C SER A 11 3.64 12.64 -9.83
N ASP A 12 2.41 13.06 -9.52
CA ASP A 12 1.74 14.18 -10.19
C ASP A 12 2.12 15.55 -9.61
N HIS A 13 2.81 15.55 -8.47
CA HIS A 13 3.21 16.78 -7.77
C HIS A 13 4.49 17.40 -8.35
N ASP A 14 5.34 16.58 -8.99
CA ASP A 14 6.60 17.02 -9.57
C ASP A 14 6.43 17.47 -11.02
N ARG A 15 7.18 18.51 -11.44
CA ARG A 15 7.20 19.00 -12.83
C ARG A 15 8.64 18.99 -13.37
N PRO A 16 8.94 18.18 -14.42
CA PRO A 16 8.07 17.20 -15.07
C PRO A 16 7.67 16.05 -14.11
N ARG A 17 6.59 15.32 -14.44
CA ARG A 17 6.11 14.18 -13.63
C ARG A 17 7.26 13.24 -13.33
N ALA A 18 7.66 13.16 -12.06
CA ALA A 18 8.72 12.28 -11.63
C ALA A 18 8.24 10.84 -11.67
N ARG A 19 9.12 9.94 -12.13
CA ARG A 19 8.90 8.50 -12.13
C ARG A 19 10.05 7.83 -11.42
N TYR A 20 9.73 7.06 -10.39
CA TYR A 20 10.70 6.25 -9.67
C TYR A 20 10.37 4.80 -9.95
N THR A 21 11.31 4.05 -10.53
CA THR A 21 11.09 2.63 -10.82
C THR A 21 12.03 1.78 -10.00
N PHE A 22 11.49 0.73 -9.40
CA PHE A 22 12.24 -0.25 -8.62
C PHE A 22 12.13 -1.62 -9.26
N TYR A 23 13.23 -2.36 -9.28
CA TYR A 23 13.32 -3.73 -9.76
C TYR A 23 13.36 -4.70 -8.58
N GLY A 24 12.49 -5.69 -8.60
CA GLY A 24 12.45 -6.78 -7.63
C GLY A 24 12.82 -8.10 -8.31
N HIS A 25 13.87 -8.75 -7.79
CA HIS A 25 14.41 -10.00 -8.33
C HIS A 25 13.54 -11.23 -7.99
N TYR A 26 12.64 -11.12 -7.02
CA TYR A 26 11.83 -12.21 -6.50
C TYR A 26 10.40 -11.77 -6.18
N ASP A 27 9.50 -12.74 -6.19
CA ASP A 27 8.08 -12.59 -5.81
C ASP A 27 7.38 -11.45 -6.55
N GLY A 28 7.58 -11.40 -7.86
CA GLY A 28 6.93 -10.48 -8.78
C GLY A 28 5.46 -10.81 -9.10
N TYR A 29 4.95 -11.99 -8.77
CA TYR A 29 3.52 -12.35 -8.91
C TYR A 29 2.63 -11.56 -7.95
N GLU A 30 1.31 -11.61 -8.14
CA GLU A 30 0.36 -10.70 -7.50
C GLU A 30 0.43 -10.73 -5.95
N ALA A 31 0.54 -11.90 -5.34
CA ALA A 31 0.65 -12.03 -3.88
C ALA A 31 1.98 -11.49 -3.32
N GLY A 32 3.09 -11.70 -4.04
CA GLY A 32 4.38 -11.10 -3.73
C GLY A 32 4.35 -9.57 -3.78
N ALA A 33 3.77 -9.02 -4.84
CA ALA A 33 3.58 -7.59 -4.98
C ALA A 33 2.64 -7.01 -3.92
N ALA A 34 1.56 -7.72 -3.56
CA ALA A 34 0.65 -7.31 -2.50
C ALA A 34 1.39 -7.19 -1.16
N PHE A 35 2.27 -8.14 -0.84
CA PHE A 35 3.10 -8.05 0.36
C PHE A 35 4.05 -6.84 0.33
N ARG A 36 4.69 -6.56 -0.80
CA ARG A 36 5.56 -5.37 -0.95
C ARG A 36 4.80 -4.05 -0.79
N LEU A 37 3.59 -3.96 -1.35
CA LEU A 37 2.70 -2.80 -1.21
C LEU A 37 2.14 -2.67 0.21
N TRP A 38 1.90 -3.78 0.90
CA TRP A 38 1.55 -3.79 2.31
C TRP A 38 2.69 -3.25 3.18
N ARG A 39 3.95 -3.67 2.92
CA ARG A 39 5.14 -3.11 3.60
C ARG A 39 5.31 -1.62 3.31
N MET A 40 5.07 -1.17 2.08
CA MET A 40 5.04 0.24 1.73
C MET A 40 3.99 1.00 2.55
N HIS A 41 2.77 0.45 2.68
CA HIS A 41 1.69 1.09 3.43
C HIS A 41 2.04 1.27 4.92
N HIS A 42 2.69 0.27 5.51
CA HIS A 42 3.09 0.25 6.93
C HIS A 42 4.44 0.90 7.20
N SER A 43 5.15 1.36 6.17
CA SER A 43 6.44 2.03 6.34
C SER A 43 6.29 3.36 7.07
N ASN A 44 7.04 3.53 8.15
CA ASN A 44 7.13 4.78 8.90
C ASN A 44 8.01 5.86 8.21
N ARG A 45 8.51 5.58 7.00
CA ARG A 45 9.29 6.55 6.23
C ARG A 45 8.44 7.76 5.84
N LYS A 46 9.02 8.95 6.04
CA LYS A 46 8.47 10.19 5.49
C LYS A 46 8.64 10.20 3.96
N GLY A 47 7.74 10.89 3.27
CA GLY A 47 7.73 10.98 1.82
C GLY A 47 6.51 10.33 1.17
N GLY A 48 6.56 10.25 -0.16
CA GLY A 48 5.51 9.67 -0.99
C GLY A 48 5.58 8.15 -1.04
N PHE A 49 4.78 7.53 -1.92
CA PHE A 49 4.77 6.08 -2.06
C PHE A 49 6.12 5.49 -2.45
N ALA A 50 6.90 6.16 -3.32
CA ALA A 50 8.22 5.69 -3.72
C ALA A 50 9.20 5.58 -2.52
N ASP A 51 9.24 6.62 -1.67
CA ASP A 51 10.11 6.64 -0.48
C ASP A 51 9.75 5.53 0.51
N ARG A 52 8.45 5.35 0.73
CA ARG A 52 7.91 4.32 1.63
C ARG A 52 8.11 2.93 1.07
N PHE A 53 8.00 2.76 -0.25
CA PHE A 53 8.22 1.49 -0.91
C PHE A 53 9.67 1.08 -0.78
N HIS A 54 10.61 1.96 -1.12
CA HIS A 54 12.02 1.66 -0.96
C HIS A 54 12.39 1.35 0.50
N GLY A 55 11.92 2.19 1.44
CA GLY A 55 12.23 1.98 2.86
C GLY A 55 11.46 0.84 3.55
N GLY A 56 10.49 0.22 2.89
CA GLY A 56 9.81 -0.99 3.38
C GLY A 56 10.25 -2.26 2.65
N ASN A 57 11.12 -2.15 1.64
CA ASN A 57 11.54 -3.26 0.79
C ASN A 57 13.04 -3.10 0.50
N ASP A 58 13.89 -3.60 1.40
CA ASP A 58 15.34 -3.42 1.29
C ASP A 58 15.98 -4.24 0.15
N ASP A 59 15.22 -5.14 -0.48
CA ASP A 59 15.65 -6.05 -1.53
C ASP A 59 15.31 -5.57 -2.95
N VAL A 60 14.86 -4.32 -3.12
CA VAL A 60 14.58 -3.71 -4.43
C VAL A 60 15.67 -2.73 -4.85
N GLU A 61 15.95 -2.69 -6.16
CA GLU A 61 16.97 -1.83 -6.75
C GLU A 61 16.34 -0.71 -7.59
N LEU A 62 16.88 0.51 -7.54
CA LEU A 62 16.46 1.56 -8.46
C LEU A 62 16.82 1.19 -9.90
N THR A 63 15.87 1.35 -10.81
CA THR A 63 16.04 1.05 -12.23
C THR A 63 15.47 2.17 -13.12
N PRO A 64 16.00 2.40 -14.33
CA PRO A 64 15.52 3.48 -15.20
C PRO A 64 14.03 3.41 -15.57
N GLY A 65 13.45 2.22 -15.64
CA GLY A 65 12.08 2.04 -16.12
C GLY A 65 11.62 0.60 -16.20
N HIS A 66 10.35 0.42 -16.56
CA HIS A 66 9.71 -0.89 -16.75
C HIS A 66 10.35 -1.74 -17.88
N ASP A 67 11.04 -1.09 -18.80
CA ASP A 67 11.69 -1.66 -20.00
C ASP A 67 13.19 -1.89 -19.81
N ALA A 68 13.76 -1.47 -18.69
CA ALA A 68 15.20 -1.60 -18.43
C ALA A 68 15.67 -3.05 -18.26
N HIS A 69 14.75 -3.96 -17.89
CA HIS A 69 15.05 -5.37 -17.62
C HIS A 69 14.25 -6.28 -18.55
N GLY A 70 14.96 -6.96 -19.46
CA GLY A 70 14.37 -7.86 -20.47
C GLY A 70 13.78 -9.16 -19.92
N ASP A 71 14.00 -9.45 -18.64
CA ASP A 71 13.50 -10.59 -17.87
C ASP A 71 12.34 -10.22 -16.93
N THR A 72 11.84 -8.98 -16.99
CA THR A 72 10.65 -8.55 -16.22
C THR A 72 9.43 -9.37 -16.62
N GLU A 73 8.73 -9.94 -15.63
CA GLU A 73 7.49 -10.69 -15.84
C GLU A 73 6.25 -9.88 -15.46
N TYR A 74 6.37 -8.97 -14.50
CA TYR A 74 5.28 -8.12 -14.04
C TYR A 74 5.67 -6.65 -13.98
N GLN A 75 4.73 -5.77 -14.33
CA GLN A 75 4.85 -4.32 -14.21
C GLN A 75 3.73 -3.80 -13.33
N TYR A 76 4.11 -3.10 -12.26
CA TYR A 76 3.22 -2.43 -11.32
C TYR A 76 3.41 -0.94 -11.46
N THR A 77 2.39 -0.20 -11.88
CA THR A 77 2.43 1.26 -11.96
C THR A 77 1.47 1.85 -10.93
N LEU A 78 1.99 2.63 -9.98
CA LEU A 78 1.22 3.27 -8.91
C LEU A 78 1.28 4.80 -9.06
N THR A 79 0.13 5.45 -9.08
CA THR A 79 0.00 6.92 -9.09
C THR A 79 -0.11 7.51 -7.68
N SER A 80 0.05 8.82 -7.58
CA SER A 80 0.05 9.55 -6.31
C SER A 80 -1.27 9.48 -5.52
N ASP A 81 -2.39 9.25 -6.20
CA ASP A 81 -3.72 9.03 -5.62
C ASP A 81 -4.00 7.55 -5.28
N GLY A 82 -3.02 6.66 -5.47
CA GLY A 82 -3.11 5.25 -5.09
C GLY A 82 -3.71 4.34 -6.16
N GLN A 83 -3.93 4.82 -7.39
CA GLN A 83 -4.36 3.95 -8.50
C GLN A 83 -3.20 3.07 -8.96
N LEU A 84 -3.45 1.77 -8.98
CA LEU A 84 -2.53 0.72 -9.36
C LEU A 84 -2.96 0.10 -10.69
N THR A 85 -2.03 0.01 -11.63
CA THR A 85 -2.15 -0.82 -12.84
C THR A 85 -1.15 -1.95 -12.77
N VAL A 86 -1.61 -3.18 -12.99
CA VAL A 86 -0.76 -4.37 -13.06
C VAL A 86 -0.80 -4.97 -14.45
N LYS A 87 0.37 -5.21 -15.03
CA LYS A 87 0.52 -5.94 -16.29
C LYS A 87 1.43 -7.15 -16.09
N ALA A 88 1.02 -8.28 -16.65
CA ALA A 88 1.85 -9.48 -16.74
C ALA A 88 2.34 -9.67 -18.17
N ARG A 89 3.58 -10.13 -18.32
CA ARG A 89 4.16 -10.46 -19.62
C ARG A 89 3.44 -11.66 -20.22
N VAL A 90 3.15 -11.58 -21.52
CA VAL A 90 2.62 -12.71 -22.28
C VAL A 90 3.81 -13.42 -22.93
N TRP A 91 4.02 -14.69 -22.55
CA TRP A 91 5.04 -15.55 -23.15
C TRP A 91 4.46 -16.26 -24.38
N GLY A 92 5.27 -16.47 -25.43
CA GLY A 92 4.90 -17.32 -26.57
C GLY A 92 5.07 -16.69 -27.95
N ASP A 93 5.43 -15.41 -28.04
CA ASP A 93 5.88 -14.79 -29.28
C ASP A 93 7.12 -13.92 -29.03
N ASN A 94 7.97 -13.74 -30.05
CA ASN A 94 9.19 -12.91 -29.99
C ASN A 94 8.88 -11.40 -29.84
N VAL A 95 7.71 -11.04 -29.30
CA VAL A 95 7.24 -9.67 -29.12
C VAL A 95 6.98 -9.47 -27.63
N ASN A 96 7.53 -8.39 -27.06
CA ASN A 96 7.23 -8.00 -25.69
C ASN A 96 5.78 -7.54 -25.57
N ARG A 97 4.87 -8.48 -25.36
CA ARG A 97 3.45 -8.22 -25.11
C ARG A 97 3.14 -8.25 -23.62
N TRP A 98 2.25 -7.34 -23.23
CA TRP A 98 1.81 -7.17 -21.85
C TRP A 98 0.29 -7.30 -21.80
N ARG A 99 -0.22 -8.08 -20.84
CA ARG A 99 -1.65 -8.22 -20.56
C ARG A 99 -1.96 -7.51 -19.25
N THR A 100 -2.94 -6.60 -19.27
CA THR A 100 -3.47 -6.00 -18.04
C THR A 100 -4.16 -7.07 -17.18
N LYS A 101 -3.75 -7.15 -15.92
CA LYS A 101 -4.24 -8.11 -14.92
C LYS A 101 -5.13 -7.45 -13.88
N TYR A 102 -4.85 -6.20 -13.53
CA TYR A 102 -5.57 -5.45 -12.51
C TYR A 102 -5.51 -3.95 -12.81
N VAL A 103 -6.61 -3.26 -12.51
CA VAL A 103 -6.73 -1.80 -12.45
C VAL A 103 -7.64 -1.47 -11.28
N GLY A 104 -7.19 -0.64 -10.35
CA GLY A 104 -7.94 -0.25 -9.15
C GLY A 104 -7.04 0.34 -8.08
N HIS A 105 -7.53 0.51 -6.85
CA HIS A 105 -6.72 1.10 -5.79
C HIS A 105 -5.77 0.07 -5.14
N TYR A 106 -4.52 0.43 -4.86
CA TYR A 106 -3.52 -0.55 -4.35
C TYR A 106 -3.96 -1.24 -3.05
N ALA A 107 -4.71 -0.57 -2.18
CA ALA A 107 -5.21 -1.16 -0.94
C ALA A 107 -6.19 -2.31 -1.20
N GLU A 108 -7.03 -2.20 -2.24
CA GLU A 108 -7.93 -3.28 -2.65
C GLU A 108 -7.14 -4.44 -3.24
N PHE A 109 -6.13 -4.15 -4.07
CA PHE A 109 -5.20 -5.15 -4.58
C PHE A 109 -4.51 -5.92 -3.43
N VAL A 110 -4.05 -5.21 -2.40
CA VAL A 110 -3.47 -5.83 -1.20
C VAL A 110 -4.49 -6.73 -0.52
N ASN A 111 -5.71 -6.24 -0.25
CA ASN A 111 -6.76 -7.05 0.39
C ASN A 111 -7.15 -8.30 -0.41
N GLN A 112 -7.07 -8.24 -1.74
CA GLN A 112 -7.43 -9.33 -2.63
C GLN A 112 -6.33 -10.40 -2.74
N HIS A 113 -5.06 -9.98 -2.74
CA HIS A 113 -3.95 -10.84 -3.14
C HIS A 113 -2.97 -11.18 -2.02
N LEU A 114 -3.00 -10.48 -0.88
CA LEU A 114 -2.12 -10.79 0.25
C LEU A 114 -2.58 -12.08 0.95
N PRO A 115 -1.75 -13.14 1.00
CA PRO A 115 -2.10 -14.35 1.74
C PRO A 115 -2.15 -14.09 3.24
N ALA A 116 -3.15 -14.66 3.93
CA ALA A 116 -3.37 -14.44 5.36
C ALA A 116 -2.20 -14.94 6.24
N ASP A 117 -1.46 -15.94 5.77
CA ASP A 117 -0.35 -16.61 6.46
C ASP A 117 1.01 -15.91 6.27
N TRP A 118 1.11 -14.92 5.38
CA TRP A 118 2.38 -14.27 5.04
C TRP A 118 2.81 -13.15 6.01
N CYS A 119 1.92 -12.68 6.88
CA CYS A 119 2.28 -11.79 7.99
C CYS A 119 2.59 -12.61 9.25
N GLY A 120 3.50 -13.58 9.13
CA GLY A 120 3.81 -14.64 10.12
C GLY A 120 4.37 -14.22 11.49
N ASP A 121 4.10 -13.01 11.96
CA ASP A 121 4.39 -12.51 13.31
C ASP A 121 3.13 -12.36 14.18
N GLY A 122 1.97 -12.82 13.69
CA GLY A 122 0.69 -12.55 14.33
C GLY A 122 0.20 -11.11 14.13
N SER A 123 0.91 -10.31 13.33
CA SER A 123 0.44 -9.02 12.84
C SER A 123 -0.71 -9.22 11.84
N PRO A 124 -1.61 -8.24 11.73
CA PRO A 124 -2.91 -8.47 11.15
C PRO A 124 -2.89 -8.40 9.62
N ALA A 125 -2.32 -9.40 8.94
CA ALA A 125 -2.82 -9.77 7.60
C ALA A 125 -4.32 -10.08 7.63
N ALA A 126 -4.87 -10.40 8.81
CA ALA A 126 -6.30 -10.53 9.06
C ALA A 126 -7.05 -9.18 9.00
N GLU A 127 -6.37 -8.04 9.13
CA GLU A 127 -7.02 -6.73 9.03
C GLU A 127 -6.87 -6.18 7.62
N ARG A 128 -8.02 -6.13 6.93
CA ARG A 128 -8.14 -5.49 5.64
C ARG A 128 -7.87 -3.99 5.77
N LEU A 129 -7.18 -3.44 4.78
CA LEU A 129 -7.16 -1.99 4.61
C LEU A 129 -8.57 -1.54 4.28
N GLN A 130 -9.12 -0.62 5.07
CA GLN A 130 -10.41 0.00 4.78
C GLN A 130 -10.25 1.48 4.63
N GLU A 131 -11.03 2.05 3.70
CA GLU A 131 -11.12 3.48 3.55
C GLU A 131 -12.03 4.06 4.64
N VAL A 132 -11.46 4.86 5.54
CA VAL A 132 -12.16 5.46 6.67
C VAL A 132 -12.08 6.99 6.61
N SER A 133 -13.03 7.67 7.26
CA SER A 133 -12.96 9.12 7.41
C SER A 133 -11.91 9.52 8.45
N LEU A 134 -10.99 10.41 8.06
CA LEU A 134 -9.94 10.98 8.92
C LEU A 134 -10.23 12.43 9.30
N GLY A 135 -11.48 12.87 9.13
CA GLY A 135 -11.93 14.23 9.45
C GLY A 135 -11.60 15.27 8.36
N TYR A 136 -12.25 16.43 8.43
CA TYR A 136 -12.09 17.53 7.46
C TYR A 136 -12.25 17.09 5.99
N GLY A 137 -13.16 16.15 5.72
CA GLY A 137 -13.39 15.61 4.39
C GLY A 137 -12.26 14.71 3.86
N ARG A 138 -11.24 14.41 4.66
CA ARG A 138 -10.16 13.51 4.27
C ARG A 138 -10.61 12.06 4.49
N ARG A 139 -10.37 11.23 3.49
CA ARG A 139 -10.49 9.77 3.57
C ARG A 139 -9.10 9.15 3.44
N GLY A 140 -8.90 7.99 4.04
CA GLY A 140 -7.63 7.29 3.94
C GLY A 140 -7.77 5.82 4.26
N TRP A 141 -6.94 5.01 3.61
CA TRP A 141 -6.87 3.59 3.87
C TRP A 141 -6.11 3.33 5.16
N ARG A 142 -6.70 2.55 6.06
CA ARG A 142 -6.14 2.19 7.37
C ARG A 142 -6.48 0.74 7.72
N THR A 143 -5.59 0.10 8.47
CA THR A 143 -5.95 -1.07 9.27
C THR A 143 -6.55 -0.62 10.60
N ARG A 144 -7.27 -1.52 11.28
CA ARG A 144 -7.84 -1.25 12.60
C ARG A 144 -6.74 -0.97 13.62
N SER A 145 -5.66 -1.75 13.59
CA SER A 145 -4.50 -1.61 14.46
C SER A 145 -3.79 -0.26 14.28
N GLN A 146 -3.70 0.27 13.05
CA GLN A 146 -3.19 1.63 12.82
C GLN A 146 -4.06 2.69 13.50
N LEU A 147 -5.39 2.55 13.42
CA LEU A 147 -6.31 3.48 14.07
C LEU A 147 -6.21 3.40 15.60
N GLU A 148 -6.07 2.21 16.16
CA GLU A 148 -5.88 2.02 17.60
C GLU A 148 -4.57 2.60 18.11
N ALA A 149 -3.47 2.38 17.37
CA ALA A 149 -2.17 2.97 17.69
C ALA A 149 -2.23 4.50 17.66
N GLU A 150 -2.85 5.09 16.62
CA GLU A 150 -3.03 6.54 16.53
C GLU A 150 -3.93 7.07 17.67
N ALA A 151 -5.01 6.37 18.01
CA ALA A 151 -5.86 6.74 19.13
C ALA A 151 -5.13 6.69 20.48
N ALA A 152 -4.27 5.69 20.69
CA ALA A 152 -3.45 5.56 21.89
C ALA A 152 -2.44 6.70 22.01
N GLU A 153 -1.73 7.04 20.92
CA GLU A 153 -0.78 8.15 20.88
C GLU A 153 -1.46 9.49 21.17
N LEU A 154 -2.63 9.75 20.55
CA LEU A 154 -3.40 10.97 20.79
C LEU A 154 -3.91 11.04 22.23
N LYS A 155 -4.35 9.92 22.80
CA LYS A 155 -4.77 9.85 24.19
C LYS A 155 -3.62 10.18 25.14
N GLU A 156 -2.43 9.62 24.90
CA GLU A 156 -1.23 9.95 25.68
C GLU A 156 -0.90 11.45 25.62
N LYS A 157 -0.94 12.05 24.42
CA LYS A 157 -0.71 13.50 24.25
C LYS A 157 -1.73 14.36 25.02
N ILE A 158 -2.98 13.93 25.12
CA ILE A 158 -4.02 14.65 25.85
C ILE A 158 -3.85 14.47 27.36
N ASP A 159 -3.77 13.22 27.80
CA ASP A 159 -3.84 12.87 29.23
C ASP A 159 -2.52 13.18 29.95
N VAL A 160 -1.38 12.98 29.28
CA VAL A 160 -0.04 13.17 29.88
C VAL A 160 0.52 14.56 29.57
N LYS A 161 0.42 15.01 28.31
CA LYS A 161 1.03 16.28 27.88
C LYS A 161 0.05 17.47 27.97
N GLY A 162 -1.22 17.23 28.30
CA GLY A 162 -2.24 18.26 28.46
C GLY A 162 -2.68 18.92 27.14
N TRP A 163 -2.37 18.33 25.99
CA TRP A 163 -2.60 18.93 24.68
C TRP A 163 -4.06 18.80 24.22
N LYS A 164 -4.96 19.58 24.84
CA LYS A 164 -6.42 19.55 24.56
C LYS A 164 -6.79 19.80 23.09
N GLN A 165 -5.92 20.44 22.31
CA GLN A 165 -6.13 20.66 20.87
C GLN A 165 -6.28 19.36 20.06
N TYR A 166 -5.80 18.21 20.57
CA TYR A 166 -5.92 16.91 19.89
C TYR A 166 -7.22 16.17 20.20
N THR A 167 -8.10 16.67 21.09
CA THR A 167 -9.34 15.98 21.44
C THR A 167 -10.25 15.76 20.23
N GLY A 168 -10.35 16.72 19.32
CA GLY A 168 -11.12 16.58 18.07
C GLY A 168 -10.57 15.47 17.16
N GLN A 169 -9.25 15.36 17.05
CA GLN A 169 -8.59 14.30 16.27
C GLN A 169 -8.85 12.94 16.91
N LEU A 170 -8.72 12.81 18.25
CA LEU A 170 -9.01 11.56 18.95
C LEU A 170 -10.46 11.09 18.73
N LEU A 171 -11.42 12.01 18.78
CA LEU A 171 -12.83 11.68 18.51
C LEU A 171 -13.04 11.21 17.07
N THR A 172 -12.34 11.83 16.12
CA THR A 172 -12.38 11.44 14.70
C THR A 172 -11.83 10.02 14.50
N ILE A 173 -10.66 9.71 15.07
CA ILE A 173 -10.08 8.36 14.97
C ILE A 173 -10.97 7.32 15.66
N LYS A 174 -11.56 7.64 16.82
CA LYS A 174 -12.53 6.75 17.47
C LYS A 174 -13.78 6.52 16.62
N ALA A 175 -14.23 7.51 15.85
CA ALA A 175 -15.32 7.33 14.90
C ALA A 175 -14.91 6.43 13.73
N ALA A 176 -13.69 6.59 13.20
CA ALA A 176 -13.13 5.73 12.16
C ALA A 176 -13.02 4.26 12.61
N ILE A 177 -12.65 4.00 13.88
CA ILE A 177 -12.65 2.64 14.44
C ILE A 177 -14.06 2.04 14.43
N ARG A 178 -15.09 2.82 14.80
CA ARG A 178 -16.49 2.35 14.76
C ARG A 178 -16.97 2.09 13.34
N GLU A 179 -16.60 2.95 12.38
CA GLU A 179 -16.87 2.76 10.94
C GLU A 179 -16.25 1.44 10.46
N TYR A 180 -15.00 1.17 10.85
CA TYR A 180 -14.28 -0.06 10.52
C TYR A 180 -14.97 -1.31 11.11
N ASP A 181 -15.37 -1.28 12.38
CA ASP A 181 -16.03 -2.42 13.03
C ASP A 181 -17.44 -2.68 12.44
N ALA A 182 -18.15 -1.62 12.03
CA ALA A 182 -19.48 -1.73 11.42
C ALA A 182 -19.42 -2.38 10.03
N SER A 183 -18.43 -2.04 9.20
CA SER A 183 -18.28 -2.62 7.86
C SER A 183 -18.00 -4.13 7.91
N LYS A 184 -17.20 -4.58 8.89
CA LYS A 184 -16.89 -6.01 9.09
C LYS A 184 -18.12 -6.82 9.52
N SER A 185 -19.00 -6.22 10.30
CA SER A 185 -20.24 -6.87 10.76
C SER A 185 -21.22 -7.14 9.61
N PHE A 186 -21.12 -6.39 8.51
CA PHE A 186 -21.98 -6.54 7.32
C PHE A 186 -21.49 -7.61 6.34
N GLU A 187 -20.20 -7.99 6.38
CA GLU A 187 -19.64 -9.05 5.53
C GLU A 187 -19.90 -10.48 6.07
N LEU A 188 -20.35 -10.61 7.32
CA LEU A 188 -20.57 -11.89 8.01
C LEU A 188 -22.06 -12.25 8.21
N ALA A 189 -22.98 -11.42 7.74
CA ALA A 189 -24.44 -11.62 7.80
C ALA A 189 -25.00 -11.99 6.43
#